data_AF-A0A2J4P050-F1
#
_entry.id   AF-A0A2J4P050-F1
#
_cell.length_a   1.000
_cell.length_b   1.000
_cell.length_c   1.000
_cell.angle_alpha   90.00
_cell.angle_beta   90.00
_cell.angle_gamma   90.00
#
_symmetry.space_group_name_H-M   'P 1'
#
loop_
_entity.id
_entity.type
_entity.pdbx_description
1 polymer ?
#
loop_
_entity_poly.entity_id
_entity_poly.type
_entity_poly.pdbx_seq_one_letter_code
_entity_poly.pdbx_strand_id
1 'polypeptide(L)' 'MTLSISALCPESGQLGIAISSSSIAVGARCPWLLAGVGAVSSQNITLPALGPQILAGLEAGLTPQQA' A
#
# COMPACT_ATOMS: atom_id res chain seq x y z
N MET A 1 14.04 -10.60 4.97
CA MET A 1 14.26 -9.14 4.89
C MET A 1 13.29 -8.57 3.87
N THR A 2 12.61 -7.46 4.18
CA THR A 2 11.64 -6.81 3.27
C THR A 2 11.84 -5.30 3.29
N LEU A 3 11.86 -4.69 2.11
CA LEU A 3 11.94 -3.26 1.89
C LEU A 3 10.82 -2.86 0.93
N SER A 4 10.09 -1.78 1.23
CA SER A 4 9.07 -1.25 0.32
C SER A 4 9.04 0.28 0.33
N ILE A 5 8.61 0.86 -0.79
CA ILE A 5 8.41 2.30 -0.99
C ILE A 5 7.07 2.52 -1.70
N SER A 6 6.28 3.47 -1.18
CA SER A 6 5.07 3.98 -1.82
C SER A 6 5.32 5.41 -2.29
N ALA A 7 4.86 5.77 -3.49
CA ALA A 7 5.08 7.08 -4.07
C ALA A 7 3.88 7.58 -4.88
N LEU A 8 3.80 8.90 -5.03
CA LEU A 8 2.88 9.63 -5.92
C LEU A 8 3.72 10.35 -6.98
N CYS A 9 3.36 10.20 -8.25
CA CYS A 9 3.87 11.05 -9.31
C CYS A 9 3.04 12.35 -9.37
N PRO A 10 3.61 13.54 -9.08
CA PRO A 10 2.84 14.78 -9.06
C PRO A 10 2.37 15.23 -10.45
N GLU A 11 3.04 14.81 -11.52
CA GLU A 11 2.68 15.18 -12.89
C GLU A 11 1.48 14.38 -13.41
N SER A 12 1.44 13.07 -13.14
CA SER A 12 0.39 12.18 -13.65
C SER A 12 -0.70 11.85 -12.62
N GLY A 13 -0.47 12.16 -11.34
CA GLY A 13 -1.34 11.75 -10.23
C GLY A 13 -1.31 10.25 -9.93
N GLN A 14 -0.39 9.49 -10.54
CA GLN A 14 -0.33 8.04 -10.34
C GLN A 14 0.32 7.66 -9.02
N LEU A 15 -0.26 6.67 -8.35
CA LEU A 15 0.27 6.04 -7.16
C LEU A 15 0.98 4.74 -7.53
N GLY A 16 2.08 4.43 -6.85
CA GLY A 16 2.85 3.22 -7.09
C GLY A 16 3.53 2.69 -5.84
N ILE A 17 3.81 1.38 -5.83
CA ILE A 17 4.54 0.69 -4.77
C ILE A 17 5.62 -0.19 -5.40
N ALA A 18 6.85 -0.09 -4.88
CA ALA A 18 7.91 -1.07 -5.14
C ALA A 18 8.24 -1.82 -3.85
N ILE A 19 8.45 -3.13 -3.96
CA ILE A 19 8.75 -4.01 -2.82
C ILE A 19 9.80 -5.05 -3.22
N SER A 20 10.79 -5.25 -2.34
CA SER A 20 11.78 -6.31 -2.44
C SER A 20 11.75 -7.14 -1.16
N SER A 21 11.69 -8.46 -1.29
CA SER A 21 11.64 -9.37 -0.16
C SER A 21 12.29 -10.71 -0.48
N SER A 22 12.84 -11.36 0.55
CA SER A 22 13.21 -12.78 0.49
C SER A 22 11.99 -13.72 0.63
N SER A 23 10.81 -13.18 0.96
CA SER A 23 9.56 -13.95 1.07
C SER A 23 8.88 -14.10 -0.30
N ILE A 24 8.35 -15.29 -0.56
CA ILE A 24 7.72 -15.63 -1.85
C ILE A 24 6.41 -14.87 -2.02
N ALA A 25 6.14 -14.40 -3.25
CA ALA A 25 4.85 -13.83 -3.65
C ALA A 25 4.36 -12.64 -2.81
N VAL A 26 5.27 -11.80 -2.33
CA VAL A 26 4.90 -10.54 -1.64
C VAL A 26 4.17 -9.56 -2.55
N GLY A 27 4.47 -9.57 -3.85
CA GLY A 27 3.83 -8.68 -4.83
C GLY A 27 2.31 -8.88 -4.96
N ALA A 28 1.79 -10.06 -4.59
CA ALA A 28 0.35 -10.34 -4.64
C ALA A 28 -0.38 -10.07 -3.31
N ARG A 29 0.35 -9.79 -2.23
CA ARG A 29 -0.22 -9.81 -0.86
C ARG A 29 0.05 -8.57 -0.04
N CYS A 30 1.17 -7.89 -0.30
CA CYS A 30 1.61 -6.72 0.44
C CYS A 30 1.17 -5.39 -0.20
N PRO A 31 1.37 -5.14 -1.51
CA PRO A 31 1.05 -3.86 -2.11
C PRO A 31 -0.45 -3.78 -2.48
N TRP A 32 -1.10 -2.72 -2.03
CA TRP A 32 -2.49 -2.41 -2.33
C TRP A 32 -2.59 -0.96 -2.81
N LEU A 33 -3.35 -0.73 -3.86
CA LEU A 33 -3.51 0.56 -4.52
C LEU A 33 -4.99 0.80 -4.82
N LEU A 34 -5.45 2.01 -4.58
CA LEU A 34 -6.73 2.49 -5.09
C LEU A 34 -6.51 3.86 -5.74
N ALA A 35 -6.83 3.95 -7.03
CA ALA A 35 -6.56 5.15 -7.83
C ALA A 35 -7.27 6.38 -7.24
N GLY A 36 -6.54 7.49 -7.09
CA GLY A 36 -7.05 8.71 -6.48
C GLY A 36 -7.24 8.66 -4.96
N VAL A 37 -7.04 7.50 -4.32
CA VAL A 37 -7.23 7.32 -2.87
C VAL A 37 -5.90 7.11 -2.15
N GLY A 38 -5.16 6.04 -2.47
CA GLY A 38 -3.98 5.69 -1.67
C GLY A 38 -3.18 4.48 -2.12
N ALA A 39 -2.02 4.32 -1.48
CA ALA A 39 -1.07 3.23 -1.70
C ALA A 39 -0.61 2.70 -0.33
N VAL A 40 -0.85 1.42 -0.06
CA VAL A 40 -0.59 0.78 1.24
C VAL A 40 0.25 -0.48 1.04
N SER A 41 1.30 -0.64 1.84
CA SER A 41 2.12 -1.85 1.88
C SER A 41 2.29 -2.33 3.31
N SER A 42 1.64 -3.44 3.67
CA SER A 42 1.88 -4.09 4.96
C SER A 42 3.09 -5.03 4.85
N GLN A 43 4.00 -4.97 5.82
CA GLN A 43 5.21 -5.81 5.85
C GLN A 43 5.48 -6.38 7.25
N ASN A 44 6.53 -7.21 7.37
CA ASN A 44 6.79 -8.14 8.48
C ASN A 44 5.91 -9.40 8.43
N ILE A 45 4.78 -9.42 9.15
CA ILE A 45 3.76 -10.48 9.00
C ILE A 45 2.73 -9.96 8.02
N THR A 46 2.58 -10.63 6.88
CA THR A 46 1.59 -10.24 5.88
C THR A 46 0.18 -10.51 6.40
N LEU A 47 -0.61 -9.45 6.56
CA LEU A 47 -2.04 -9.51 6.83
C LEU A 47 -2.78 -8.87 5.66
N PRO A 48 -3.15 -9.66 4.63
CA PRO A 48 -3.71 -9.12 3.39
C PRO A 48 -4.96 -8.26 3.60
N ALA A 49 -5.74 -8.52 4.65
CA ALA A 49 -6.94 -7.76 4.98
C ALA A 49 -6.67 -6.27 5.32
N LEU A 50 -5.46 -5.93 5.79
CA LEU A 50 -5.11 -4.54 6.14
C LEU A 50 -5.10 -3.63 4.92
N GLY A 51 -4.71 -4.13 3.75
CA GLY A 51 -4.64 -3.31 2.53
C GLY A 51 -5.99 -2.68 2.17
N PRO A 52 -7.04 -3.49 1.92
CA PRO A 52 -8.38 -2.97 1.66
C PRO A 52 -8.97 -2.15 2.82
N GLN A 53 -8.70 -2.53 4.08
CA GLN A 53 -9.24 -1.81 5.24
C GLN A 53 -8.67 -0.39 5.36
N ILE A 54 -7.35 -0.25 5.23
CA ILE A 54 -6.69 1.07 5.28
C ILE A 54 -7.13 1.90 4.07
N LEU A 55 -7.20 1.32 2.87
CA LEU A 55 -7.69 2.03 1.68
C LEU A 55 -9.14 2.52 1.83
N ALA A 56 -10.02 1.73 2.48
CA ALA A 56 -11.39 2.16 2.77
C ALA A 56 -11.41 3.32 3.79
N GLY A 57 -10.53 3.32 4.78
CA GLY A 57 -10.35 4.44 5.71
C GLY A 57 -9.91 5.72 5.00
N LEU A 58 -8.92 5.60 4.10
CA LEU A 58 -8.46 6.71 3.27
C LEU A 58 -9.55 7.24 2.35
N GLU A 59 -10.33 6.35 1.72
CA GLU A 59 -11.47 6.72 0.87
C GLU A 59 -12.56 7.45 1.67
N ALA A 60 -12.74 7.09 2.94
CA ALA A 60 -13.64 7.76 3.87
C ALA A 60 -13.09 9.10 4.42
N GLY A 61 -11.89 9.53 4.00
CA GLY A 61 -11.29 10.80 4.38
C GLY A 61 -10.46 10.78 5.67
N LEU A 62 -10.15 9.60 6.21
CA LEU A 62 -9.18 9.48 7.30
C LEU A 62 -7.78 9.86 6.82
N THR A 63 -6.97 10.42 7.70
CA THR A 63 -5.55 10.62 7.40
C THR A 63 -4.81 9.27 7.35
N PRO A 64 -3.65 9.19 6.68
CA PRO A 64 -2.84 7.97 6.68
C PRO A 64 -2.44 7.44 8.06
N GLN A 65 -2.43 8.28 9.10
CA GLN A 65 -2.14 7.87 10.48
C GLN A 65 -3.39 7.34 11.21
N GLN A 66 -4.60 7.66 10.72
CA GLN A 66 -5.87 7.24 11.29
C GLN A 66 -6.44 5.98 10.62
N ALA A 67 -6.17 5.82 9.33
CA ALA A 67 -6.59 4.68 8.51
C ALA A 67 -5.77 3.42 8.82
#